data_AF-A0AAD4G898-F1
#
_entry.id   AF-A0AAD4G898-F1
#
_cell.length_a   1.000
_cell.length_b   1.000
_cell.length_c   1.000
_cell.angle_alpha   90.00
_cell.angle_beta   90.00
_cell.angle_gamma   90.00
#
_symmetry.space_group_name_H-M   'P 1'
#
loop_
_entity.id
_entity.type
_entity.pdbx_description
1 polymer ?
#
loop_
_entity_poly.entity_id
_entity_poly.type
_entity_poly.pdbx_seq_one_letter_code
_entity_poly.pdbx_strand_id
1 'polypeptide(L)'
;MSSDLKSVLESIVLNDYLSLAVVTAVGYDYILNFSREIEYVWRKPWTWVSTIFVVLRYIGLCWIMTVALTDSTFVPGPPEAYVHSFILK
;
A
#
# COMPACT_ATOMS: atom_id res chain seq x y z
N MET A 1 25.38 21.32 -10.39
CA MET A 1 24.02 21.52 -10.93
C MET A 1 23.53 20.33 -11.76
N SER A 2 24.21 19.92 -12.85
CA SER A 2 23.83 18.70 -13.60
C SER A 2 24.05 17.40 -12.80
N SER A 3 25.09 17.34 -11.97
CA SER A 3 25.38 16.21 -11.06
C SER A 3 24.31 16.01 -9.98
N ASP A 4 23.77 17.10 -9.46
CA ASP A 4 22.81 17.08 -8.35
C ASP A 4 21.43 16.62 -8.81
N LEU A 5 21.05 16.93 -10.05
CA LEU A 5 19.83 16.40 -10.67
C LEU A 5 19.90 14.90 -10.88
N LYS A 6 21.08 14.37 -11.25
CA LYS A 6 21.27 12.92 -11.44
C LYS A 6 21.11 12.16 -10.12
N SER A 7 21.69 12.65 -9.02
CA SER A 7 21.55 12.00 -7.72
C SER A 7 20.12 12.04 -7.20
N VAL A 8 19.40 13.16 -7.41
CA VAL A 8 17.98 13.25 -7.05
C VAL A 8 17.14 12.27 -7.87
N LEU A 9 17.38 12.16 -9.18
CA LEU A 9 16.66 11.23 -10.04
C LEU A 9 16.87 9.77 -9.62
N GLU A 10 18.12 9.38 -9.36
CA GLU A 10 18.47 8.05 -8.85
C GLU A 10 17.75 7.76 -7.52
N SER A 11 17.65 8.75 -6.63
CA SER A 11 16.96 8.59 -5.34
C SER A 11 15.45 8.40 -5.49
N ILE A 12 14.80 9.05 -6.46
CA ILE A 12 13.37 8.91 -6.74
C ILE A 12 13.08 7.51 -7.30
N VAL A 13 13.87 7.10 -8.30
CA VAL A 13 13.73 5.79 -8.93
C VAL A 13 13.94 4.66 -7.91
N LEU A 14 14.95 4.79 -7.05
CA LEU A 14 15.22 3.83 -5.99
C LEU A 14 14.04 3.75 -5.00
N ASN A 15 13.46 4.89 -4.62
CA ASN A 15 12.30 4.94 -3.74
C ASN A 15 11.07 4.22 -4.34
N ASP A 16 10.82 4.39 -5.64
CA ASP A 16 9.71 3.71 -6.33
C ASP A 16 9.91 2.19 -6.35
N TYR A 17 11.12 1.72 -6.65
CA TYR A 17 11.43 0.29 -6.60
C TYR A 17 11.32 -0.29 -5.18
N LEU A 18 11.76 0.45 -4.16
CA LEU A 18 11.62 0.02 -2.78
C LEU A 18 10.16 -0.05 -2.35
N SER A 19 9.34 0.95 -2.71
CA SER A 19 7.90 0.94 -2.42
C SER A 19 7.23 -0.31 -3.00
N LEU A 20 7.51 -0.62 -4.27
CA LEU A 20 6.94 -1.78 -4.94
C LEU A 20 7.43 -3.11 -4.35
N ALA A 21 8.70 -3.18 -3.96
CA ALA A 21 9.26 -4.35 -3.28
C ALA A 21 8.59 -4.57 -1.91
N VAL A 22 8.37 -3.52 -1.13
CA VAL A 22 7.67 -3.59 0.16
C VAL A 22 6.23 -4.02 -0.03
N VAL A 23 5.49 -3.40 -0.95
CA VAL A 23 4.10 -3.77 -1.27
C VAL A 23 4.01 -5.25 -1.65
N THR A 24 4.94 -5.73 -2.48
CA THR A 24 4.98 -7.13 -2.93
C THR A 24 5.31 -8.09 -1.79
N ALA A 25 6.35 -7.79 -0.99
CA ALA A 25 6.77 -8.62 0.12
C ALA A 25 5.68 -8.73 1.21
N VAL A 26 5.08 -7.59 1.54
CA VAL A 26 3.98 -7.49 2.49
C VAL A 26 2.76 -8.26 1.97
N GLY A 27 2.36 -8.03 0.72
CA GLY A 27 1.25 -8.77 0.10
C GLY A 27 1.47 -10.29 0.09
N TYR A 28 2.70 -10.74 -0.17
CA TYR A 28 3.04 -12.16 -0.18
C TYR A 28 2.91 -12.81 1.20
N ASP A 29 3.43 -12.16 2.25
CA ASP A 29 3.32 -12.64 3.63
C ASP A 29 1.85 -12.76 4.08
N TYR A 30 1.00 -11.83 3.63
CA TYR A 30 -0.44 -11.88 3.89
C TYR A 30 -1.15 -13.03 3.17
N ILE A 31 -0.84 -13.31 1.90
CA ILE A 31 -1.42 -14.46 1.18
C ILE A 31 -1.07 -15.77 1.89
N LEU A 32 0.16 -15.87 2.42
CA LEU A 32 0.60 -17.04 3.17
C LEU A 32 -0.21 -17.24 4.47
N ASN A 33 -0.46 -16.14 5.20
CA ASN A 33 -1.21 -16.18 6.45
C ASN A 33 -2.73 -16.34 6.24
N PHE A 34 -3.24 -15.91 5.07
CA PHE A 34 -4.66 -15.99 4.71
C PHE A 34 -5.21 -17.42 4.68
N SER A 35 -4.42 -18.38 4.18
CA SER A 35 -4.84 -19.80 4.15
C SER A 35 -5.14 -20.33 5.56
N ARG A 36 -4.31 -19.93 6.54
CA ARG A 36 -4.51 -20.27 7.95
C ARG A 36 -5.71 -19.53 8.53
N GLU A 37 -5.88 -18.26 8.20
CA GLU A 37 -7.02 -17.46 8.65
C GLU A 37 -8.37 -18.02 8.15
N ILE A 38 -8.45 -18.54 6.92
CA ILE A 38 -9.63 -19.24 6.42
C ILE A 38 -10.00 -20.43 7.31
N GLU A 39 -9.02 -21.26 7.67
CA GLU A 39 -9.29 -22.46 8.44
C GLU A 39 -9.76 -22.17 9.87
N TYR A 40 -9.21 -21.13 10.51
CA TYR A 40 -9.52 -20.81 11.91
C TYR A 40 -10.65 -19.79 12.10
N VAL A 41 -10.80 -18.83 11.18
CA VAL A 41 -11.80 -17.75 11.28
C VAL A 41 -13.06 -18.10 10.49
N TRP A 42 -12.92 -18.62 9.26
CA TRP A 42 -14.07 -18.83 8.38
C TRP A 42 -14.78 -20.16 8.65
N ARG A 43 -14.09 -21.14 9.23
CA ARG A 43 -14.64 -22.45 9.61
C ARG A 43 -15.26 -22.48 11.02
N LYS A 44 -15.03 -21.45 11.83
CA LYS A 44 -15.63 -21.28 13.17
C LYS A 44 -16.79 -20.27 13.12
N PRO A 45 -17.72 -20.28 14.10
CA PRO A 45 -18.81 -19.31 14.15
C PRO A 45 -18.25 -17.88 14.15
N TRP A 46 -18.72 -17.08 13.19
CA TRP A 46 -18.29 -15.70 13.00
C TRP A 46 -18.58 -14.89 14.27
N THR A 47 -17.52 -14.40 14.90
CA THR A 47 -17.63 -13.42 15.98
C THR A 47 -17.47 -12.02 15.41
N TRP A 48 -18.16 -11.04 16.00
CA TRP A 48 -18.04 -9.63 15.63
C TRP A 48 -16.59 -9.14 15.62
N VAL A 49 -15.77 -9.64 16.54
CA VAL A 49 -14.34 -9.33 16.62
C VAL A 49 -13.56 -9.88 15.42
N SER A 50 -13.86 -11.10 14.95
CA SER A 50 -13.26 -11.64 13.73
C SER A 50 -13.63 -10.84 12.49
N THR A 51 -14.87 -10.38 12.37
CA THR A 51 -15.29 -9.55 11.22
C THR A 51 -14.58 -8.20 11.21
N ILE A 52 -14.53 -7.51 12.36
CA ILE A 52 -13.82 -6.24 12.48
C ILE A 52 -12.32 -6.41 12.21
N PHE A 53 -11.73 -7.51 12.68
CA PHE A 53 -10.34 -7.84 12.41
C PHE A 53 -10.07 -8.03 10.91
N VAL A 54 -10.92 -8.79 10.21
CA VAL A 54 -10.82 -8.99 8.75
C VAL A 54 -11.02 -7.66 8.02
N VAL A 55 -12.04 -6.88 8.36
CA VAL A 55 -12.30 -5.58 7.71
C VAL A 55 -11.13 -4.62 7.90
N LEU A 56 -10.64 -4.45 9.12
CA LEU A 56 -9.50 -3.56 9.38
C LEU A 56 -8.22 -4.05 8.73
N ARG A 57 -7.99 -5.37 8.71
CA ARG A 57 -6.81 -5.96 8.09
C ARG A 57 -6.86 -5.80 6.57
N TYR A 58 -7.91 -6.28 5.90
CA TYR A 58 -7.96 -6.28 4.43
C TYR A 58 -8.30 -4.91 3.86
N ILE A 59 -9.29 -4.17 4.40
CA ILE A 59 -9.63 -2.84 3.87
C ILE A 59 -8.54 -1.83 4.23
N GLY A 60 -8.03 -1.86 5.46
CA GLY A 60 -6.96 -0.97 5.90
C GLY A 60 -5.65 -1.21 5.14
N LEU A 61 -5.26 -2.47 4.91
CA LEU A 61 -4.05 -2.77 4.13
C LEU A 61 -4.24 -2.49 2.65
N CYS A 62 -5.39 -2.82 2.06
CA CYS A 62 -5.69 -2.44 0.68
C CYS A 62 -5.61 -0.92 0.51
N TRP A 63 -6.14 -0.16 1.46
CA TRP A 63 -6.04 1.30 1.48
C TRP A 63 -4.58 1.77 1.51
N ILE A 64 -3.76 1.24 2.41
CA ILE A 64 -2.34 1.60 2.52
C ILE A 64 -1.56 1.19 1.26
N MET A 65 -1.85 0.02 0.68
CA MET A 65 -1.24 -0.41 -0.59
C MET A 65 -1.64 0.52 -1.74
N THR A 66 -2.91 0.93 -1.83
CA THR A 66 -3.34 1.90 -2.84
C THR A 66 -2.68 3.26 -2.65
N VAL A 67 -2.53 3.72 -1.40
CA VAL A 67 -1.85 4.99 -1.10
C VAL A 67 -0.36 4.93 -1.48
N ALA A 68 0.33 3.85 -1.11
CA ALA A 68 1.74 3.65 -1.48
C ALA A 68 1.95 3.58 -3.01
N LEU A 69 0.97 3.04 -3.75
CA LEU A 69 0.98 2.99 -5.21
C LEU A 69 0.63 4.32 -5.88
N THR A 70 -0.17 5.18 -5.23
CA THR A 70 -0.47 6.53 -5.74
C THR A 70 0.58 7.56 -5.37
N ASP A 71 1.27 7.37 -4.24
CA ASP A 71 2.38 8.22 -3.79
C ASP A 71 3.69 7.91 -4.53
N SER A 72 3.87 6.66 -4.97
CA SER A 72 4.92 6.34 -5.93
C SER A 72 4.55 6.92 -7.29
N THR A 73 5.54 7.47 -8.00
CA THR A 73 5.31 8.25 -9.24
C THR A 73 4.75 7.41 -10.40
N PHE A 74 4.48 6.13 -10.13
CA PHE A 74 4.00 5.11 -11.05
C PHE A 74 2.61 5.40 -11.63
N VAL A 75 1.76 6.16 -10.94
CA VAL A 75 0.51 6.68 -11.51
C VAL A 75 0.74 8.11 -12.01
N PRO A 76 0.84 8.36 -13.33
CA PRO A 76 0.77 9.71 -13.87
C PRO A 76 -0.70 10.17 -13.76
N GLY A 77 -1.12 10.51 -12.55
CA GLY A 77 -2.39 11.17 -12.30
C GLY A 77 -2.30 12.64 -12.76
N PRO A 78 -3.33 13.17 -13.44
CA PRO A 78 -3.31 14.56 -13.83
C PRO A 78 -3.11 15.47 -12.61
N PRO A 79 -2.30 16.54 -12.73
CA PRO A 79 -1.84 17.36 -11.62
C PRO A 79 -2.96 18.03 -10.80
N GLU A 80 -4.18 18.07 -11.31
CA GLU A 80 -5.38 18.62 -10.66
C GLU A 80 -5.84 17.86 -9.40
N ALA A 81 -5.47 16.58 -9.21
CA ALA A 81 -5.85 15.83 -8.01
C ALA A 81 -5.03 16.21 -6.75
N TYR A 82 -3.78 16.68 -6.93
CA TYR A 82 -2.87 17.00 -5.83
C TYR A 82 -3.16 18.35 -5.17
N VAL A 83 -3.71 19.30 -5.93
CA VAL A 83 -4.01 20.66 -5.44
C VAL A 83 -5.14 20.64 -4.40
N HIS A 84 -6.11 19.72 -4.54
CA HIS A 84 -7.22 19.59 -3.61
C HIS A 84 -6.85 18.95 -2.27
N SER A 85 -5.87 18.04 -2.24
CA SER A 85 -5.40 17.42 -0.98
C SER A 85 -4.46 18.33 -0.20
N PHE A 86 -3.73 19.24 -0.88
CA PHE A 86 -2.81 20.20 -0.25
C PHE A 86 -3.50 21.48 0.26
N ILE A 87 -4.64 21.88 -0.33
CA ILE A 87 -5.40 23.08 0.10
C ILE A 87 -6.34 22.82 1.29
N LEU A 88 -6.69 21.56 1.58
CA LEU A 88 -7.63 21.19 2.66
C LEU A 88 -6.95 20.63 3.93
N LYS A 89 -5.63 20.73 4.06
CA LYS A 89 -4.88 20.33 5.26
C LYS A 89 -4.17 21.52 5.87
#